data_AF-A0A7S2YX01-F1
#
_entry.id   AF-A0A7S2YX01-F1
#
_cell.length_a   1.000
_cell.length_b   1.000
_cell.length_c   1.000
_cell.angle_alpha   90.00
_cell.angle_beta   90.00
_cell.angle_gamma   90.00
#
_symmetry.space_group_name_H-M   'P 1'
#
loop_
_entity.id
_entity.type
_entity.pdbx_description
1 polymer ?
#
loop_
_entity_poly.entity_id
_entity_poly.type
_entity_poly.pdbx_seq_one_letter_code
_entity_poly.pdbx_strand_id
1 'polypeptide(L)'
;GGGGGGGAHSLSPIQRYVLRRLAKGVCSGRTMARHGFAVALAAVFEQVSRDTDKKACAVRTAAMEIVDAAAARAPKSAKGGDARDALIGRVFGLSAVARGLVAKRADGKKVTLKKADREAVASSAGWVLERLAVLAADKSFLAEPCAAAALDLLVSVARLDA
;
A
#
# COMPACT_ATOMS: atom_id res chain seq x y z
N GLY A 1 -21.16 3.44 25.35
CA GLY A 1 -21.15 2.10 24.74
C GLY A 1 -21.57 2.21 23.28
N GLY A 2 -20.93 1.41 22.42
CA GLY A 2 -21.48 0.99 21.13
C GLY A 2 -21.07 1.78 19.89
N GLY A 3 -20.29 1.13 19.02
CA GLY A 3 -20.57 1.18 17.57
C GLY A 3 -19.60 1.95 16.66
N GLY A 4 -18.36 1.49 16.52
CA GLY A 4 -17.42 1.99 15.51
C GLY A 4 -16.55 0.88 14.92
N GLY A 5 -17.16 -0.25 14.54
CA GLY A 5 -16.46 -1.46 14.11
C GLY A 5 -16.93 -1.97 12.75
N GLY A 6 -17.06 -1.09 11.75
CA GLY A 6 -17.52 -1.47 10.42
C GLY A 6 -16.36 -1.50 9.41
N GLY A 7 -15.71 -2.65 9.24
CA GLY A 7 -14.71 -2.82 8.16
C GLY A 7 -13.91 -4.12 8.17
N ALA A 8 -13.84 -4.82 9.31
CA ALA A 8 -12.96 -5.99 9.46
C ALA A 8 -13.49 -7.30 8.84
N HIS A 9 -14.69 -7.36 8.28
CA HIS A 9 -15.32 -8.61 7.81
C HIS A 9 -15.17 -8.93 6.32
N SER A 10 -14.41 -8.14 5.55
CA SER A 10 -14.27 -8.32 4.10
C SER A 10 -13.20 -9.33 3.68
N LEU A 11 -12.09 -9.42 4.42
CA LEU A 11 -10.96 -10.32 4.14
C LEU A 11 -11.08 -11.65 4.89
N SER A 12 -10.78 -12.76 4.21
CA SER A 12 -10.69 -14.06 4.87
C SER A 12 -9.54 -14.09 5.89
N PRO A 13 -9.59 -14.97 6.91
CA PRO A 13 -8.51 -15.10 7.90
C PRO A 13 -7.15 -15.36 7.25
N ILE A 14 -7.12 -16.14 6.16
CA ILE A 14 -5.91 -16.45 5.39
C ILE A 14 -5.39 -15.19 4.69
N GLN A 15 -6.25 -14.43 4.00
CA GLN A 15 -5.84 -13.18 3.33
C GLN A 15 -5.26 -12.17 4.34
N ARG A 16 -5.91 -12.02 5.49
CA ARG A 16 -5.43 -11.17 6.59
C ARG A 16 -4.09 -11.65 7.14
N TYR A 17 -3.89 -12.96 7.24
CA TYR A 17 -2.59 -13.53 7.66
C TYR A 17 -1.49 -13.25 6.63
N VAL A 18 -1.76 -13.51 5.35
CA VAL A 18 -0.82 -13.28 4.24
C VAL A 18 -0.42 -11.81 4.16
N LEU A 19 -1.38 -10.88 4.15
CA LEU A 19 -1.11 -9.43 4.11
C LEU A 19 -0.24 -8.98 5.28
N ARG A 20 -0.55 -9.45 6.51
CA ARG A 20 0.28 -9.15 7.69
C ARG A 20 1.69 -9.71 7.55
N ARG A 21 1.85 -10.91 7.00
CA ARG A 21 3.15 -11.56 6.84
C ARG A 21 4.00 -10.85 5.80
N LEU A 22 3.39 -10.49 4.67
CA LEU A 22 4.03 -9.71 3.60
C LEU A 22 4.45 -8.34 4.11
N ALA A 23 3.55 -7.57 4.74
CA ALA A 23 3.85 -6.25 5.27
C ALA A 23 5.00 -6.27 6.30
N LYS A 24 5.02 -7.26 7.19
CA LYS A 24 6.16 -7.50 8.10
C LYS A 24 7.45 -7.83 7.37
N GLY A 25 7.38 -8.61 6.28
CA GLY A 25 8.52 -8.95 5.45
C GLY A 25 9.12 -7.73 4.75
N VAL A 26 8.29 -6.84 4.23
CA VAL A 26 8.73 -5.56 3.64
C VAL A 26 9.45 -4.70 4.68
N CYS A 27 8.97 -4.69 5.92
CA CYS A 27 9.59 -3.92 7.00
C CYS A 27 10.77 -4.61 7.69
N SER A 28 11.27 -5.72 7.13
CA SER A 28 12.44 -6.40 7.70
C SER A 28 13.76 -5.69 7.34
N GLY A 29 14.76 -5.79 8.21
CA GLY A 29 16.12 -5.26 7.99
C GLY A 29 16.92 -6.01 6.91
N ARG A 30 16.35 -7.04 6.28
CA ARG A 30 17.02 -7.80 5.20
C ARG A 30 16.72 -7.15 3.85
N THR A 31 17.62 -6.30 3.38
CA THR A 31 17.52 -5.49 2.14
C THR A 31 17.08 -6.28 0.90
N MET A 32 17.63 -7.47 0.66
CA MET A 32 17.27 -8.30 -0.50
C MET A 32 15.84 -8.87 -0.38
N ALA A 33 15.41 -9.27 0.82
CA ALA A 33 14.09 -9.84 1.03
C ALA A 33 12.97 -8.80 0.89
N ARG A 34 13.24 -7.54 1.25
CA ARG A 34 12.30 -6.42 1.18
C ARG A 34 11.68 -6.26 -0.20
N HIS A 35 12.50 -6.33 -1.25
CA HIS A 35 12.04 -6.19 -2.63
C HIS A 35 11.11 -7.34 -3.03
N GLY A 36 11.46 -8.59 -2.70
CA GLY A 36 10.61 -9.74 -2.99
C GLY A 36 9.26 -9.66 -2.27
N PHE A 37 9.25 -9.24 -0.99
CA PHE A 37 8.01 -9.02 -0.26
C PHE A 37 7.18 -7.86 -0.84
N ALA A 38 7.82 -6.77 -1.29
CA ALA A 38 7.12 -5.64 -1.89
C ALA A 38 6.45 -6.03 -3.22
N VAL A 39 7.15 -6.81 -4.06
CA VAL A 39 6.59 -7.33 -5.32
C VAL A 39 5.42 -8.28 -5.03
N ALA A 40 5.58 -9.21 -4.08
CA ALA A 40 4.50 -10.12 -3.70
C ALA A 40 3.29 -9.36 -3.11
N LEU A 41 3.54 -8.31 -2.32
CA LEU A 41 2.48 -7.46 -1.77
C LEU A 41 1.74 -6.71 -2.88
N ALA A 42 2.46 -6.17 -3.87
CA ALA A 42 1.86 -5.50 -5.02
C ALA A 42 0.98 -6.46 -5.84
N ALA A 43 1.42 -7.70 -6.07
CA ALA A 43 0.63 -8.72 -6.77
C ALA A 43 -0.64 -9.12 -6.01
N VAL A 44 -0.56 -9.26 -4.68
CA VAL A 44 -1.76 -9.48 -3.85
C VAL A 44 -2.71 -8.28 -3.92
N PHE A 45 -2.17 -7.06 -3.87
CA PHE A 45 -2.96 -5.84 -3.98
C PHE A 45 -3.63 -5.69 -5.34
N GLU A 46 -2.94 -6.06 -6.41
CA GLU A 46 -3.53 -6.12 -7.75
C GLU A 46 -4.73 -7.05 -7.74
N GLN A 47 -4.60 -8.26 -7.17
CA GLN A 47 -5.68 -9.25 -7.11
C GLN A 47 -6.91 -8.75 -6.35
N VAL A 48 -6.73 -8.13 -5.17
CA VAL A 48 -7.85 -7.59 -4.39
C VAL A 48 -8.42 -6.31 -5.00
N SER A 49 -7.68 -5.63 -5.86
CA SER A 49 -8.13 -4.44 -6.59
C SER A 49 -8.72 -4.77 -7.97
N ARG A 50 -8.81 -6.07 -8.36
CA ARG A 50 -9.38 -6.51 -9.64
C ARG A 50 -10.87 -6.28 -9.73
N ASP A 51 -11.54 -6.39 -8.59
CA ASP A 51 -13.00 -6.32 -8.50
C ASP A 51 -13.38 -4.94 -7.95
N THR A 52 -14.47 -4.37 -8.43
CA THR A 52 -14.87 -2.99 -8.12
C THR A 52 -16.26 -2.89 -7.52
N ASP A 53 -16.81 -4.02 -7.11
CA ASP A 53 -17.99 -4.05 -6.26
C ASP A 53 -17.72 -3.41 -4.88
N LYS A 54 -18.80 -3.03 -4.17
CA LYS A 54 -18.69 -2.43 -2.83
C LYS A 54 -17.88 -3.30 -1.86
N LYS A 55 -17.92 -4.63 -2.06
CA LYS A 55 -17.20 -5.61 -1.25
C LYS A 55 -15.69 -5.48 -1.49
N ALA A 56 -15.25 -5.39 -2.74
CA ALA A 56 -13.85 -5.26 -3.11
C ALA A 56 -13.25 -3.92 -2.67
N CYS A 57 -14.04 -2.83 -2.70
CA CYS A 57 -13.60 -1.57 -2.12
C CYS A 57 -13.32 -1.71 -0.61
N ALA A 58 -14.19 -2.40 0.13
CA ALA A 58 -13.97 -2.69 1.55
C ALA A 58 -12.81 -3.67 1.80
N VAL A 59 -12.59 -4.66 0.92
CA VAL A 59 -11.42 -5.56 0.97
C VAL A 59 -10.13 -4.77 0.82
N ARG A 60 -10.08 -3.87 -0.17
CA ARG A 60 -8.93 -3.02 -0.46
C ARG A 60 -8.62 -2.07 0.69
N THR A 61 -9.61 -1.36 1.23
CA THR A 61 -9.42 -0.49 2.40
C THR A 61 -8.89 -1.28 3.60
N ALA A 62 -9.47 -2.44 3.90
CA ALA A 62 -8.99 -3.29 4.98
C ALA A 62 -7.55 -3.79 4.74
N ALA A 63 -7.18 -4.10 3.50
CA ALA A 63 -5.82 -4.48 3.16
C ALA A 63 -4.84 -3.31 3.36
N MET A 64 -5.21 -2.10 2.96
CA MET A 64 -4.40 -0.87 3.13
C MET A 64 -4.14 -0.59 4.62
N GLU A 65 -5.18 -0.69 5.45
CA GLU A 65 -5.07 -0.54 6.92
C GLU A 65 -4.18 -1.62 7.55
N ILE A 66 -4.30 -2.87 7.10
CA ILE A 66 -3.45 -3.97 7.59
C ILE A 66 -1.98 -3.71 7.26
N VAL A 67 -1.68 -3.26 6.04
CA VAL A 67 -0.31 -2.94 5.62
C VAL A 67 0.23 -1.80 6.47
N ASP A 68 -0.52 -0.71 6.61
CA ASP A 68 -0.07 0.44 7.38
C ASP A 68 0.13 0.10 8.86
N ALA A 69 -0.80 -0.62 9.49
CA ALA A 69 -0.69 -1.04 10.88
C ALA A 69 0.49 -2.00 11.11
N ALA A 70 0.73 -2.91 10.17
CA ALA A 70 1.87 -3.83 10.25
C ALA A 70 3.20 -3.11 10.03
N ALA A 71 3.22 -2.10 9.16
CA ALA A 71 4.40 -1.30 8.84
C ALA A 71 4.72 -0.26 9.94
N ALA A 72 3.69 0.25 10.63
CA ALA A 72 3.82 1.17 11.77
C ALA A 72 4.42 0.52 13.02
N ARG A 73 4.28 -0.81 13.18
CA ARG A 73 4.95 -1.54 14.27
C ARG A 73 6.43 -1.72 13.96
N ALA A 74 7.22 -0.66 14.17
CA ALA A 74 8.64 -0.84 14.43
C ALA A 74 8.79 -1.77 15.66
N PRO A 75 9.78 -2.67 15.70
CA PRO A 75 10.04 -3.46 16.91
C PRO A 75 10.21 -2.49 18.08
N LYS A 76 9.48 -2.70 19.19
CA LYS A 76 9.60 -1.87 20.40
C LYS A 76 11.02 -1.84 20.99
N SER A 77 11.93 -2.66 20.47
CA SER A 77 13.34 -2.78 20.81
C SER A 77 14.30 -2.32 19.70
N ALA A 78 13.80 -1.77 18.58
CA ALA A 78 14.64 -1.38 17.45
C ALA A 78 15.50 -0.17 17.82
N LYS A 79 16.81 -0.41 18.00
CA LYS A 79 17.82 0.63 18.19
C LYS A 79 18.57 0.86 16.88
N GLY A 80 18.79 2.12 16.51
CA GLY A 80 19.64 2.48 15.37
C GLY A 80 19.12 1.99 14.01
N GLY A 81 19.91 1.17 13.31
CA GLY A 81 19.67 0.73 11.93
C GLY A 81 18.33 0.03 11.72
N ASP A 82 17.86 -0.76 12.69
CA ASP A 82 16.59 -1.49 12.58
C ASP A 82 15.37 -0.56 12.50
N ALA A 83 15.41 0.59 13.18
CA ALA A 83 14.34 1.58 13.13
C ALA A 83 14.32 2.30 11.77
N ARG A 84 15.51 2.60 11.22
CA ARG A 84 15.66 3.16 9.88
C ARG A 84 15.15 2.21 8.81
N ASP A 85 15.51 0.93 8.90
CA ASP A 85 15.08 -0.09 7.96
C ASP A 85 13.58 -0.34 8.00
N ALA A 86 12.97 -0.29 9.19
CA ALA A 86 11.52 -0.36 9.32
C ALA A 86 10.84 0.81 8.59
N LEU A 87 11.33 2.04 8.77
CA LEU A 87 10.79 3.23 8.10
C LEU A 87 10.92 3.16 6.58
N ILE A 88 12.09 2.76 6.08
CA ILE A 88 12.29 2.51 4.64
C ILE A 88 11.31 1.43 4.16
N GLY A 89 11.16 0.35 4.94
CA GLY A 89 10.17 -0.69 4.69
C GLY A 89 8.74 -0.17 4.57
N ARG A 90 8.33 0.83 5.38
CA ARG A 90 7.01 1.47 5.23
C ARG A 90 6.87 2.13 3.87
N VAL A 91 7.90 2.84 3.39
CA VAL A 91 7.88 3.44 2.04
C VAL A 91 7.70 2.36 0.97
N PHE A 92 8.47 1.26 1.05
CA PHE A 92 8.31 0.13 0.12
C PHE A 92 6.91 -0.50 0.18
N GLY A 93 6.32 -0.60 1.37
CA GLY A 93 4.97 -1.13 1.55
C GLY A 93 3.92 -0.24 0.90
N LEU A 94 4.03 1.07 1.08
CA LEU A 94 3.16 2.06 0.44
C LEU A 94 3.33 2.07 -1.09
N SER A 95 4.57 1.97 -1.58
CA SER A 95 4.83 1.84 -3.02
C SER A 95 4.27 0.54 -3.61
N ALA A 96 4.28 -0.56 -2.85
CA ALA A 96 3.67 -1.81 -3.28
C ALA A 96 2.14 -1.70 -3.39
N VAL A 97 1.50 -1.03 -2.41
CA VAL A 97 0.06 -0.70 -2.49
C VAL A 97 -0.21 0.16 -3.72
N ALA A 98 0.54 1.25 -3.92
CA ALA A 98 0.43 2.13 -5.08
C ALA A 98 0.49 1.35 -6.39
N ARG A 99 1.49 0.47 -6.55
CA ARG A 99 1.67 -0.36 -7.75
C ARG A 99 0.52 -1.33 -7.96
N GLY A 100 0.05 -2.00 -6.91
CA GLY A 100 -1.08 -2.92 -7.01
C GLY A 100 -2.39 -2.21 -7.42
N LEU A 101 -2.58 -0.93 -7.07
CA LEU A 101 -3.74 -0.14 -7.49
C LEU A 101 -3.77 0.14 -9.00
N VAL A 102 -2.60 0.22 -9.64
CA VAL A 102 -2.44 0.64 -11.05
C VAL A 102 -1.96 -0.47 -11.98
N ALA A 103 -1.45 -1.60 -11.45
CA ALA A 103 -0.79 -2.67 -12.21
C ALA A 103 -1.64 -3.26 -13.34
N LYS A 104 -2.95 -3.45 -13.12
CA LYS A 104 -3.86 -4.00 -14.15
C LYS A 104 -4.17 -3.05 -15.31
N ARG A 105 -3.70 -1.81 -15.23
CA ARG A 105 -4.03 -0.74 -16.18
C ARG A 105 -2.86 -0.40 -17.09
N ALA A 106 -1.76 -1.16 -16.99
CA ALA A 106 -0.50 -0.94 -17.68
C ALA A 106 -0.17 -2.01 -18.76
N ASP A 107 -1.07 -2.95 -19.06
CA ASP A 107 -0.88 -4.02 -20.08
C ASP A 107 -0.93 -3.50 -21.54
N GLY A 108 -0.54 -2.24 -21.76
CA GLY A 108 -0.52 -1.57 -23.07
C GLY A 108 -1.90 -1.32 -23.72
N LYS A 109 -2.96 -1.99 -23.25
CA LYS A 109 -4.33 -1.74 -23.66
C LYS A 109 -4.90 -0.58 -22.85
N LYS A 110 -5.49 0.41 -23.52
CA LYS A 110 -6.31 1.44 -22.86
C LYS A 110 -7.35 0.75 -21.97
N VAL A 111 -7.15 0.79 -20.66
CA VAL A 111 -8.15 0.30 -19.70
C VAL A 111 -9.08 1.46 -19.44
N THR A 112 -10.20 1.51 -20.17
CA THR A 112 -11.25 2.48 -19.93
C THR A 112 -11.96 2.11 -18.63
N LEU A 113 -11.57 2.77 -17.54
CA LEU A 113 -12.20 2.57 -16.23
C LEU A 113 -13.58 3.22 -16.19
N LYS A 114 -14.53 2.55 -15.54
CA LYS A 114 -15.81 3.18 -15.19
C LYS A 114 -15.54 4.33 -14.23
N LYS A 115 -16.42 5.33 -14.22
CA LYS A 115 -16.30 6.52 -13.35
C LYS A 115 -16.08 6.15 -11.88
N ALA A 116 -16.84 5.18 -11.36
CA ALA A 116 -16.70 4.69 -10.00
C ALA A 116 -15.31 4.08 -9.71
N ASP A 117 -14.73 3.35 -10.68
CA ASP A 117 -13.43 2.71 -10.52
C ASP A 117 -12.27 3.73 -10.52
N ARG A 118 -12.47 4.87 -11.19
CA ARG A 118 -11.54 6.00 -11.18
C ARG A 118 -11.56 6.71 -9.84
N GLU A 119 -12.76 7.08 -9.37
CA GLU A 119 -12.94 7.73 -8.06
C GLU A 119 -12.40 6.87 -6.92
N ALA A 120 -12.66 5.57 -6.99
CA ALA A 120 -12.16 4.61 -6.03
C ALA A 120 -10.63 4.52 -6.04
N VAL A 121 -9.96 4.62 -7.19
CA VAL A 121 -8.48 4.64 -7.23
C VAL A 121 -7.90 5.99 -6.89
N ALA A 122 -8.52 7.10 -7.28
CA ALA A 122 -8.11 8.44 -6.86
C ALA A 122 -8.15 8.57 -5.32
N SER A 123 -9.20 8.05 -4.68
CA SER A 123 -9.33 8.01 -3.22
C SER A 123 -8.22 7.17 -2.58
N SER A 124 -7.95 5.98 -3.11
CA SER A 124 -6.85 5.12 -2.61
C SER A 124 -5.47 5.73 -2.84
N ALA A 125 -5.27 6.42 -3.97
CA ALA A 125 -4.02 7.12 -4.27
C ALA A 125 -3.81 8.30 -3.30
N GLY A 126 -4.85 9.10 -3.04
CA GLY A 126 -4.83 10.17 -2.04
C GLY A 126 -4.42 9.68 -0.66
N TRP A 127 -4.97 8.54 -0.22
CA TRP A 127 -4.60 7.91 1.05
C TRP A 127 -3.11 7.50 1.11
N VAL A 128 -2.54 7.01 -0.01
CA VAL A 128 -1.12 6.65 -0.08
C VAL A 128 -0.25 7.90 -0.03
N LEU A 129 -0.62 8.94 -0.78
CA LEU A 129 0.09 10.23 -0.83
C LEU A 129 0.13 10.90 0.54
N GLU A 130 -0.99 10.91 1.27
CA GLU A 130 -1.06 11.45 2.63
C GLU A 130 -0.06 10.74 3.57
N ARG A 131 0.00 9.40 3.52
CA ARG A 131 0.93 8.63 4.33
C ARG A 131 2.39 8.83 3.96
N LEU A 132 2.68 8.96 2.66
CA LEU A 132 4.02 9.29 2.19
C LEU A 132 4.43 10.69 2.65
N ALA A 133 3.52 11.67 2.63
CA ALA A 133 3.78 13.02 3.14
C ALA A 133 4.07 13.03 4.64
N VAL A 134 3.30 12.28 5.43
CA VAL A 134 3.56 12.12 6.88
C VAL A 134 4.94 11.50 7.14
N LEU A 135 5.33 10.47 6.39
CA LEU A 135 6.66 9.85 6.53
C LEU A 135 7.80 10.77 6.08
N ALA A 136 7.61 11.50 4.98
CA ALA A 136 8.59 12.46 4.48
C ALA A 136 8.88 13.57 5.50
N ALA A 137 7.85 13.99 6.25
CA ALA A 137 7.97 15.00 7.30
C ALA A 137 8.63 14.47 8.60
N ASP A 138 8.60 13.17 8.87
CA ASP A 138 9.15 12.59 10.11
C ASP A 138 10.69 12.55 10.11
N LYS A 139 11.31 12.13 9.00
CA LYS A 139 12.78 12.04 8.87
C LYS A 139 13.25 12.51 7.51
N SER A 140 14.27 13.37 7.49
CA SER A 140 14.86 13.92 6.26
C SER A 140 15.35 12.84 5.27
N PHE A 141 15.89 11.72 5.76
CA PHE A 141 16.34 10.63 4.88
C PHE A 141 15.19 9.89 4.16
N LEU A 142 13.94 10.12 4.54
CA LEU A 142 12.75 9.55 3.88
C LEU A 142 12.17 10.49 2.83
N ALA A 143 12.52 11.78 2.85
CA ALA A 143 11.92 12.78 1.97
C ALA A 143 12.05 12.40 0.49
N GLU A 144 13.28 12.11 0.04
CA GLU A 144 13.55 11.73 -1.34
C GLU A 144 12.89 10.38 -1.74
N PRO A 145 13.02 9.28 -0.96
CA PRO A 145 12.27 8.05 -1.23
C PRO A 145 10.74 8.22 -1.31
N CYS A 146 10.18 9.04 -0.42
CA CYS A 146 8.74 9.32 -0.40
C CYS A 146 8.31 10.15 -1.62
N ALA A 147 9.09 11.16 -2.00
CA ALA A 147 8.84 11.97 -3.19
C ALA A 147 8.88 11.12 -4.46
N ALA A 148 9.88 10.25 -4.61
CA ALA A 148 9.99 9.33 -5.73
C ALA A 148 8.78 8.38 -5.82
N ALA A 149 8.35 7.80 -4.68
CA ALA A 149 7.16 6.95 -4.61
C ALA A 149 5.86 7.71 -4.96
N ALA A 150 5.74 8.97 -4.52
CA ALA A 150 4.59 9.81 -4.82
C ALA A 150 4.51 10.15 -6.31
N LEU A 151 5.64 10.51 -6.94
CA LEU A 151 5.71 10.80 -8.37
C LEU A 151 5.38 9.56 -9.22
N ASP A 152 5.91 8.39 -8.87
CA ASP A 152 5.60 7.12 -9.53
C ASP A 152 4.09 6.84 -9.53
N LEU A 153 3.43 7.04 -8.38
CA LEU A 153 1.98 6.90 -8.24
C LEU A 153 1.21 7.94 -9.06
N LEU A 154 1.59 9.23 -8.98
CA LEU A 154 0.90 10.31 -9.71
C LEU A 154 0.97 10.11 -11.22
N VAL A 155 2.15 9.77 -11.74
CA VAL A 155 2.34 9.45 -13.17
C VAL A 155 1.50 8.24 -13.56
N SER A 156 1.49 7.20 -12.72
CA SER A 156 0.71 6.00 -12.98
C SER A 156 -0.80 6.25 -12.97
N VAL A 157 -1.30 7.11 -12.09
CA VAL A 157 -2.72 7.51 -12.04
C VAL A 157 -3.09 8.38 -13.23
N ALA A 158 -2.26 9.36 -13.60
CA ALA A 158 -2.52 10.24 -14.74
C ALA A 158 -2.64 9.45 -16.06
N ARG A 159 -1.88 8.36 -16.22
CA ARG A 159 -1.98 7.46 -17.39
C ARG A 159 -3.32 6.74 -17.50
N LEU A 160 -4.12 6.72 -16.43
CA LEU A 160 -5.44 6.12 -16.43
C LEU A 160 -6.53 7.05 -16.96
N ASP A 161 -6.25 8.36 -16.96
CA ASP A 161 -7.17 9.39 -17.39
C ASP A 161 -6.99 9.78 -18.88
N ALA A 162 -5.94 9.28 -19.55
CA ALA A 162 -5.58 9.54 -20.95
C ALA A 162 -6.10 8.48 -21.94
#